data_AF-A0A3P6DIR6-F1
#
_entry.id   AF-A0A3P6DIR6-F1
#
_cell.length_a   1.000
_cell.length_b   1.000
_cell.length_c   1.000
_cell.angle_alpha   90.00
_cell.angle_beta   90.00
_cell.angle_gamma   90.00
#
_symmetry.space_group_name_H-M   'P 1'
#
loop_
_entity.id
_entity.type
_entity.pdbx_description
1 polymer ?
#
loop_
_entity_poly.entity_id
_entity_poly.type
_entity_poly.pdbx_seq_one_letter_code
_entity_poly.pdbx_strand_id
1 'polypeptide(L)'
;MDYFLILELPEEIQALVVERVAGNSFQDLYGLRASCKLIKALADRRSVCHFYDVLSVPYGLNMPTELLKTCYAERNPSTLYMKGVQFFYV
;
A
#
# COMPACT_ATOMS: atom_id res chain seq x y z
N MET A 1 -14.73 18.67 -20.06
CA MET A 1 -14.63 17.57 -19.09
C MET A 1 -14.15 18.20 -17.82
N ASP A 2 -15.05 18.39 -16.87
CA ASP A 2 -14.67 18.93 -15.56
C ASP A 2 -14.02 17.80 -14.78
N TYR A 3 -12.75 17.97 -14.42
CA TYR A 3 -12.01 17.02 -13.61
C TYR A 3 -12.37 17.27 -12.16
N PHE A 4 -12.96 16.28 -11.49
CA PHE A 4 -13.18 16.32 -10.05
C PHE A 4 -11.88 15.93 -9.34
N LEU A 5 -11.50 16.70 -8.31
CA LEU A 5 -10.38 16.31 -7.48
C LEU A 5 -10.82 15.12 -6.61
N ILE A 6 -10.01 14.06 -6.55
CA ILE A 6 -10.27 12.90 -5.67
C ILE A 6 -10.50 13.36 -4.22
N LEU A 7 -9.84 14.44 -3.81
CA LEU A 7 -9.95 15.03 -2.47
C LEU A 7 -11.31 15.68 -2.17
N GLU A 8 -12.10 16.01 -3.19
CA GLU A 8 -13.45 16.57 -3.03
C GLU A 8 -14.52 15.50 -2.81
N LEU A 9 -14.17 14.22 -3.02
CA LEU A 9 -15.08 13.10 -2.82
C LEU A 9 -15.20 12.75 -1.33
N PRO A 10 -16.31 12.13 -0.90
CA PRO A 10 -16.41 11.52 0.43
C PRO A 10 -15.29 10.52 0.71
N GLU A 11 -14.84 10.46 1.96
CA GLU A 11 -13.72 9.62 2.38
C GLU A 11 -13.94 8.13 2.05
N GLU A 12 -15.19 7.65 2.10
CA GLU A 12 -15.50 6.26 1.72
C GLU A 12 -15.17 5.97 0.25
N ILE A 13 -15.47 6.92 -0.64
CA ILE A 13 -15.17 6.79 -2.07
C ILE A 13 -13.66 6.87 -2.29
N GLN A 14 -12.97 7.77 -1.59
CA GLN A 14 -11.52 7.86 -1.66
C GLN A 14 -10.85 6.56 -1.22
N ALA A 15 -11.31 5.96 -0.11
CA ALA A 15 -10.80 4.68 0.38
C ALA A 15 -10.98 3.55 -0.66
N LEU A 16 -12.16 3.47 -1.27
CA LEU A 16 -12.44 2.50 -2.34
C LEU A 16 -11.52 2.69 -3.55
N VAL A 17 -11.24 3.94 -3.94
CA VAL A 17 -10.29 4.23 -5.03
C VAL A 17 -8.90 3.73 -4.66
N VAL A 18 -8.42 4.00 -3.44
CA VAL A 18 -7.10 3.53 -2.99
C VAL A 18 -7.01 2.00 -2.98
N GLU A 19 -8.03 1.31 -2.46
CA GLU A 19 -8.08 -0.17 -2.47
C GLU A 19 -8.06 -0.73 -3.88
N ARG A 20 -8.81 -0.12 -4.80
CA ARG A 20 -8.83 -0.53 -6.21
C ARG A 20 -7.49 -0.29 -6.88
N VAL A 21 -6.83 0.84 -6.63
CA VAL A 21 -5.49 1.11 -7.15
C VAL A 21 -4.50 0.09 -6.60
N ALA A 22 -4.56 -0.21 -5.31
CA ALA A 22 -3.69 -1.19 -4.67
C ALA A 22 -3.81 -2.58 -5.29
N GLY A 23 -5.04 -3.03 -5.57
CA GLY A 23 -5.27 -4.32 -6.22
C GLY A 23 -4.88 -4.39 -7.70
N ASN A 24 -4.66 -3.25 -8.37
CA ASN A 24 -4.35 -3.22 -9.81
C ASN A 24 -2.88 -2.88 -10.11
N SER A 25 -2.29 -1.92 -9.40
CA SER A 25 -0.98 -1.39 -9.74
C SER A 25 -0.24 -0.90 -8.49
N PHE A 26 0.81 -1.63 -8.11
CA PHE A 26 1.68 -1.26 -7.01
C PHE A 26 2.37 0.09 -7.24
N GLN A 27 2.80 0.36 -8.48
CA GLN A 27 3.44 1.63 -8.84
C GLN A 27 2.48 2.81 -8.64
N ASP A 28 1.22 2.67 -9.09
CA ASP A 28 0.22 3.71 -8.93
C ASP A 28 -0.16 3.89 -7.46
N LEU A 29 -0.25 2.80 -6.68
CA LEU A 29 -0.45 2.88 -5.23
C LEU A 29 0.66 3.67 -4.56
N TYR A 30 1.92 3.41 -4.92
CA TYR A 30 3.06 4.10 -4.34
C TYR A 30 3.07 5.59 -4.71
N GLY A 31 2.76 5.93 -5.96
CA GLY A 31 2.59 7.31 -6.42
C GLY A 31 1.44 8.01 -5.70
N LEU A 32 0.30 7.33 -5.58
CA LEU A 32 -0.89 7.83 -4.90
C LEU A 32 -0.59 8.09 -3.42
N ARG A 33 0.10 7.17 -2.75
CA ARG A 33 0.57 7.33 -1.36
C ARG A 33 1.50 8.54 -1.17
N ALA A 34 2.30 8.88 -2.17
CA ALA A 34 3.21 10.03 -2.12
C ALA A 34 2.51 11.38 -2.35
N SER A 35 1.24 11.39 -2.79
CA SER A 35 0.53 12.61 -3.19
C SER A 35 0.18 13.54 -2.01
N CYS A 36 -0.50 13.03 -0.98
CA CYS A 36 -0.93 13.84 0.16
C CYS A 36 -1.11 13.02 1.45
N LYS A 37 -1.22 13.71 2.59
CA LYS A 37 -1.32 13.09 3.92
C LYS A 37 -2.57 12.22 4.08
N LEU A 38 -3.71 12.67 3.54
CA LEU A 38 -4.98 11.95 3.65
C LEU A 38 -4.92 10.64 2.85
N ILE A 39 -4.49 10.71 1.59
CA ILE A 39 -4.33 9.54 0.73
C ILE A 39 -3.27 8.58 1.29
N LYS A 40 -2.19 9.09 1.86
CA LYS A 40 -1.21 8.26 2.58
C LYS A 40 -1.87 7.49 3.74
N ALA A 41 -2.69 8.15 4.54
CA ALA A 41 -3.40 7.50 5.65
C ALA A 41 -4.35 6.41 5.15
N LEU A 42 -5.05 6.64 4.03
CA LEU A 42 -5.89 5.64 3.38
C LEU A 42 -5.07 4.47 2.83
N ALA A 43 -3.93 4.73 2.20
CA ALA A 43 -3.02 3.72 1.66
C ALA A 43 -2.33 2.89 2.74
N ASP A 44 -2.24 3.39 3.97
CA ASP A 44 -1.69 2.67 5.11
C ASP A 44 -2.80 1.90 5.91
N ARG A 45 -4.07 1.92 5.46
CA ARG A 45 -5.16 1.13 6.09
C ARG A 45 -4.95 -0.37 5.90
N ARG A 46 -5.48 -1.14 6.86
CA ARG A 46 -5.45 -2.62 6.85
C ARG A 46 -6.07 -3.24 5.59
N SER A 47 -7.17 -2.68 5.09
CA SER A 47 -7.84 -3.18 3.89
C SER A 47 -6.97 -3.08 2.64
N VAL A 48 -6.03 -2.13 2.61
CA VAL A 48 -5.06 -1.95 1.52
C VAL A 48 -3.84 -2.86 1.70
N CYS A 49 -3.46 -3.16 2.96
CA CYS A 49 -2.27 -3.95 3.30
C CYS A 49 -2.22 -5.33 2.63
N HIS A 50 -3.37 -5.98 2.39
CA HIS A 50 -3.40 -7.23 1.65
C HIS A 50 -2.80 -7.10 0.24
N PHE A 51 -3.04 -5.97 -0.44
CA PHE A 51 -2.67 -5.77 -1.84
C PHE A 51 -1.24 -5.24 -2.03
N TYR A 52 -0.54 -4.89 -0.96
CA TYR A 52 0.85 -4.43 -1.08
C TYR A 52 1.74 -5.54 -1.62
N ASP A 53 2.30 -5.32 -2.81
CA ASP A 53 3.40 -6.13 -3.26
C ASP A 53 4.73 -5.59 -2.75
N VAL A 54 5.11 -6.05 -1.56
CA VAL A 54 6.36 -5.68 -0.89
C VAL A 54 7.59 -6.08 -1.71
N LEU A 55 7.49 -7.10 -2.57
CA LEU A 55 8.60 -7.52 -3.42
C LEU A 55 8.84 -6.57 -4.60
N SER A 56 7.80 -5.86 -5.02
CA SER A 56 7.88 -4.82 -6.05
C SER A 56 8.39 -3.48 -5.52
N VAL A 57 8.66 -3.36 -4.22
CA VAL A 57 9.33 -2.17 -3.66
C VAL A 57 10.74 -2.10 -4.25
N PRO A 58 11.12 -1.03 -4.96
CA PRO A 58 12.45 -0.90 -5.54
C PRO A 58 13.54 -1.08 -4.50
N TYR A 59 14.56 -1.88 -4.83
CA TYR A 59 15.75 -2.06 -3.99
C TYR A 59 16.36 -0.68 -3.64
N GLY A 60 16.43 -0.38 -2.34
CA GLY A 60 16.93 0.91 -1.81
C GLY A 60 15.85 1.88 -1.32
N LEU A 61 14.57 1.64 -1.62
CA LEU A 61 13.46 2.31 -0.93
C LEU A 61 13.10 1.53 0.33
N ASN A 62 13.33 2.13 1.50
CA ASN A 62 12.87 1.56 2.75
C ASN A 62 11.35 1.71 2.84
N MET A 63 10.63 0.61 2.65
CA MET A 63 9.22 0.55 3.03
C MET A 63 9.12 0.85 4.54
N PRO A 64 8.23 1.75 4.98
CA PRO A 64 8.16 2.12 6.38
C PRO A 64 7.90 0.90 7.27
N THR A 65 8.67 0.76 8.34
CA THR A 65 8.65 -0.40 9.23
C THR A 65 7.26 -0.71 9.79
N GLU A 66 6.46 0.31 10.12
CA GLU A 66 5.09 0.13 10.62
C GLU A 66 4.13 -0.41 9.56
N LEU A 67 4.32 -0.03 8.29
CA LEU A 67 3.52 -0.54 7.18
C LEU A 67 3.86 -2.02 6.93
N LEU A 68 5.14 -2.39 6.98
CA LEU A 68 5.60 -3.78 6.91
C LEU A 68 5.02 -4.65 8.03
N LYS A 69 5.05 -4.14 9.27
CA LYS A 69 4.44 -4.82 10.43
C LYS A 69 2.93 -5.04 10.24
N THR A 70 2.24 -4.03 9.71
CA THR A 70 0.80 -4.09 9.46
C THR A 70 0.50 -5.12 8.36
N CYS A 71 1.25 -5.10 7.25
CA CYS A 71 1.13 -6.09 6.17
C CYS A 71 1.36 -7.52 6.68
N TYR A 72 2.36 -7.72 7.53
CA TYR A 72 2.60 -9.02 8.16
C TYR A 72 1.45 -9.48 9.07
N ALA A 73 0.90 -8.57 9.89
CA ALA A 73 -0.25 -8.86 10.75
C ALA A 73 -1.50 -9.26 9.95
N GLU A 74 -1.69 -8.63 8.78
CA GLU A 74 -2.76 -8.95 7.82
C GLU A 74 -2.43 -10.17 6.92
N ARG A 75 -1.35 -10.91 7.21
CA ARG A 75 -0.92 -12.11 6.48
C ARG A 75 -0.67 -11.87 4.99
N ASN A 76 -0.19 -10.67 4.63
CA ASN A 76 0.16 -10.35 3.26
C ASN A 76 1.20 -11.36 2.71
N PRO A 77 0.95 -12.00 1.56
CA PRO A 77 1.81 -13.06 1.03
C PRO A 77 3.27 -12.63 0.82
N SER A 78 3.50 -11.43 0.29
CA SER A 78 4.83 -10.89 0.01
C SER A 78 5.64 -10.71 1.30
N THR A 79 5.02 -10.20 2.37
CA THR A 79 5.68 -10.08 3.68
C THR A 79 5.97 -11.41 4.34
N LEU A 80 5.05 -12.38 4.24
CA LEU A 80 5.29 -13.74 4.74
C LEU A 80 6.47 -14.40 4.01
N TYR A 81 6.53 -14.23 2.68
CA TYR A 81 7.65 -14.72 1.88
C TYR A 81 8.98 -14.08 2.30
N MET A 82 9.05 -12.74 2.39
CA MET A 82 10.26 -12.05 2.86
C MET A 82 10.71 -12.55 4.24
N LYS A 83 9.76 -12.75 5.16
CA LYS A 83 10.07 -13.24 6.51
C LYS A 83 10.61 -14.68 6.46
N GLY A 84 10.02 -15.53 5.63
CA GLY A 84 10.53 -16.88 5.38
C GLY A 84 11.96 -16.87 4.86
N VAL A 85 12.26 -16.06 3.83
CA VAL A 85 13.62 -15.92 3.28
C VAL A 85 14.62 -15.50 4.36
N GLN A 86 14.25 -14.53 5.22
CA GLN A 86 15.09 -14.13 6.36
C GLN A 86 15.36 -15.29 7.33
N PHE A 87 14.39 -16.17 7.58
CA PHE A 87 14.58 -17.29 8.50
C PHE A 87 15.46 -18.41 7.93
N PHE A 88 15.45 -18.60 6.61
CA PHE A 88 16.12 -19.75 5.98
C PHE A 88 17.49 -19.42 5.36
N TYR A 89 17.75 -18.16 5.00
CA TYR A 89 18.94 -17.77 4.23
C TYR A 89 19.81 -16.69 4.89
N VAL A 90 19.39 -16.12 6.02
CA VAL A 90 20.14 -15.13 6.80
C VAL A 90 20.44 -15.70 8.18
#